data_AF-A0A233SRF0-F1
#
_entry.id   AF-A0A233SRF0-F1
#
_cell.length_a   1.000
_cell.length_b   1.000
_cell.length_c   1.000
_cell.angle_alpha   90.00
_cell.angle_beta   90.00
_cell.angle_gamma   90.00
#
_symmetry.space_group_name_H-M   'P 1'
#
loop_
_entity.id
_entity.type
_entity.pdbx_description
1 polymer ?
#
loop_
_entity_poly.entity_id
_entity_poly.type
_entity_poly.pdbx_seq_one_letter_code
_entity_poly.pdbx_strand_id
1 'polypeptide(L)'
;MSLNTLDRRGALRAALGVAGAAAAATLIGAAPASASPKRCHPSLPDVPGMVGDRWANEFWYQYDEMSYYTPSQEMKDAVAAITTPFGGFTKTYDAWLATRKSGRYPRSFLELIQPNKDAFEVLSRNQIAVYDQFYGRDPRGLVFAFQEFGQGTLFDPRRPVGQKVHMMNYTPPEPTHAYHRWHPFLAGFVLLGIEPRWWTHVNRLAGAAWELQSLAQPITDHDDNPHLPKHTVRHITHKWLRRDRDELDAAFDISPFPADLGK
;
A
#
# COMPACT_ATOMS: atom_id res chain seq x y z
N MET A 1 20.62 38.14 7.84
CA MET A 1 21.05 37.43 6.61
C MET A 1 21.63 36.08 7.01
N SER A 2 20.86 35.00 6.85
CA SER A 2 21.32 33.72 6.30
C SER A 2 20.08 32.83 6.17
N LEU A 3 19.52 32.83 4.96
CA LEU A 3 18.45 31.96 4.49
C LEU A 3 19.09 30.79 3.71
N ASN A 4 18.43 29.64 3.69
CA ASN A 4 18.35 28.74 2.51
C ASN A 4 19.44 27.70 2.19
N THR A 5 19.88 26.83 3.10
CA THR A 5 20.55 25.58 2.64
C THR A 5 20.21 24.29 3.39
N LEU A 6 19.89 24.34 4.69
CA LEU A 6 19.64 23.13 5.49
C LEU A 6 18.18 22.65 5.49
N ASP A 7 17.22 23.53 5.20
CA ASP A 7 15.78 23.21 5.29
C ASP A 7 15.23 22.46 4.06
N ARG A 8 15.79 22.72 2.86
CA ARG A 8 15.37 22.06 1.61
C ARG A 8 15.74 20.57 1.54
N ARG A 9 16.79 20.14 2.25
CA ARG A 9 17.21 18.72 2.28
C ARG A 9 16.43 17.88 3.31
N GLY A 10 15.78 18.51 4.30
CA GLY A 10 14.90 17.86 5.26
C GLY A 10 13.50 17.59 4.70
N ALA A 11 12.93 18.56 3.97
CA ALA A 11 11.62 18.43 3.35
C ALA A 11 11.54 17.27 2.33
N LEU A 12 12.63 16.98 1.62
CA LEU A 12 12.72 15.89 0.64
C LEU A 12 12.78 14.48 1.26
N ARG A 13 13.11 14.34 2.54
CA ARG A 13 13.02 13.05 3.26
C ARG A 13 11.63 12.79 3.87
N ALA A 14 10.83 13.84 4.05
CA ALA A 14 9.50 13.75 4.63
C ALA A 14 8.37 13.54 3.59
N ALA A 15 8.64 13.80 2.31
CA ALA A 15 7.64 13.64 1.24
C ALA A 15 7.32 12.17 0.88
N LEU A 16 8.16 11.22 1.31
CA LEU A 16 7.99 9.77 1.07
C LEU A 16 8.25 8.92 2.33
N GLY A 17 8.38 9.52 3.51
CA GLY A 17 8.82 8.82 4.72
C GLY A 17 7.78 8.78 5.83
N VAL A 18 7.48 7.56 6.33
CA VAL A 18 7.24 7.37 7.77
C VAL A 18 8.50 6.71 8.33
N ALA A 19 8.98 7.27 9.44
CA ALA A 19 10.27 7.06 10.07
C ALA A 19 10.71 5.60 10.29
N GLY A 20 11.97 5.32 9.94
CA GLY A 20 12.76 4.15 10.30
C GLY A 20 14.19 4.32 9.79
N ALA A 21 15.20 4.11 10.64
CA ALA A 21 16.56 4.66 10.50
C ALA A 21 17.54 3.85 9.61
N ALA A 22 18.46 4.58 8.96
CA ALA A 22 19.83 4.23 8.53
C ALA A 22 20.04 3.07 7.52
N ALA A 23 20.97 3.04 6.56
CA ALA A 23 22.15 3.85 6.18
C ALA A 23 22.45 3.60 4.69
N ALA A 24 23.36 4.39 4.11
CA ALA A 24 23.74 4.38 2.70
C ALA A 24 24.46 3.10 2.22
N ALA A 25 24.19 2.70 0.98
CA ALA A 25 25.17 2.07 0.08
C ALA A 25 24.80 2.33 -1.40
N THR A 26 25.84 2.44 -2.21
CA THR A 26 25.94 3.03 -3.56
C THR A 26 25.66 2.08 -4.74
N LEU A 27 25.06 2.67 -5.81
CA LEU A 27 25.26 2.51 -7.27
C LEU A 27 25.67 1.13 -7.88
N ILE A 28 24.95 0.69 -8.91
CA ILE A 28 25.30 0.69 -10.36
C ILE A 28 24.30 -0.23 -11.13
N GLY A 29 23.79 0.24 -12.28
CA GLY A 29 23.34 -0.64 -13.37
C GLY A 29 21.96 -0.32 -13.96
N ALA A 30 21.92 0.55 -14.97
CA ALA A 30 20.76 0.66 -15.85
C ALA A 30 20.72 -0.56 -16.80
N ALA A 31 19.58 -1.22 -16.91
CA ALA A 31 19.32 -2.22 -17.96
C ALA A 31 18.12 -1.77 -18.83
N PRO A 32 18.16 -2.01 -20.15
CA PRO A 32 17.17 -1.50 -21.08
C PRO A 32 15.87 -2.32 -21.04
N ALA A 33 14.76 -1.67 -21.33
CA ALA A 33 13.45 -2.29 -21.48
C ALA A 33 13.48 -3.36 -22.58
N SER A 34 13.08 -4.58 -22.23
CA SER A 34 12.92 -5.70 -23.16
C SER A 34 11.47 -6.15 -23.22
N ALA A 35 11.00 -6.43 -24.44
CA ALA A 35 9.65 -6.83 -24.78
C ALA A 35 9.19 -8.09 -24.04
N SER A 36 7.92 -8.09 -23.58
CA SER A 36 7.31 -9.16 -22.79
C SER A 36 7.23 -10.50 -23.54
N PRO A 37 7.79 -11.59 -22.99
CA PRO A 37 7.47 -12.94 -23.43
C PRO A 37 6.31 -13.55 -22.64
N LYS A 38 5.58 -14.45 -23.30
CA LYS A 38 4.60 -15.39 -22.74
C LYS A 38 5.19 -16.13 -21.52
N ARG A 39 4.42 -16.22 -20.41
CA ARG A 39 4.67 -17.00 -19.17
C ARG A 39 6.04 -17.72 -19.10
N CYS A 40 7.10 -16.95 -18.85
CA CYS A 40 8.21 -17.43 -18.05
C CYS A 40 7.97 -16.81 -16.67
N HIS A 41 7.41 -17.56 -15.72
CA HIS A 41 7.55 -17.14 -14.33
C HIS A 41 9.06 -17.11 -14.07
N PRO A 42 9.68 -15.95 -13.80
CA PRO A 42 11.08 -15.95 -13.38
C PRO A 42 11.17 -16.89 -12.18
N SER A 43 12.20 -17.74 -12.15
CA SER A 43 12.50 -18.49 -10.94
C SER A 43 12.63 -17.49 -9.80
N LEU A 44 11.79 -17.62 -8.77
CA LEU A 44 11.89 -16.74 -7.61
C LEU A 44 13.31 -16.83 -7.01
N PRO A 45 13.89 -15.70 -6.56
CA PRO A 45 15.18 -15.73 -5.91
C PRO A 45 15.15 -16.67 -4.71
N ASP A 46 16.25 -17.38 -4.48
CA ASP A 46 16.44 -18.10 -3.23
C ASP A 46 16.87 -17.09 -2.15
N VAL A 47 16.10 -17.02 -1.07
CA VAL A 47 16.30 -16.04 0.01
C VAL A 47 16.40 -16.80 1.32
N PRO A 48 17.62 -17.08 1.80
CA PRO A 48 17.83 -17.82 3.05
C PRO A 48 17.16 -17.13 4.23
N GLY A 49 16.34 -17.88 4.98
CA GLY A 49 15.62 -17.38 6.15
C GLY A 49 14.31 -16.66 5.86
N MET A 50 13.84 -16.62 4.61
CA MET A 50 12.48 -16.17 4.30
C MET A 50 11.44 -17.16 4.85
N VAL A 51 10.39 -16.64 5.49
CA VAL A 51 9.27 -17.43 6.02
C VAL A 51 7.94 -16.93 5.42
N GLY A 52 6.98 -17.83 5.30
CA GLY A 52 5.70 -17.58 4.62
C GLY A 52 5.75 -17.96 3.15
N ASP A 53 4.70 -17.58 2.40
CA ASP A 53 4.62 -17.90 0.97
C ASP A 53 5.64 -17.10 0.16
N ARG A 54 6.44 -17.78 -0.66
CA ARG A 54 7.54 -17.16 -1.43
C ARG A 54 7.04 -16.22 -2.53
N TRP A 55 5.89 -16.51 -3.14
CA TRP A 55 5.31 -15.67 -4.18
C TRP A 55 4.72 -14.39 -3.58
N ALA A 56 4.03 -14.50 -2.44
CA ALA A 56 3.51 -13.37 -1.70
C ALA A 56 4.64 -12.49 -1.15
N ASN A 57 5.68 -13.08 -0.56
CA ASN A 57 6.88 -12.35 -0.13
C ASN A 57 7.52 -11.58 -1.28
N GLU A 58 7.83 -12.25 -2.40
CA GLU A 58 8.48 -11.58 -3.52
C GLU A 58 7.59 -10.51 -4.16
N PHE A 59 6.28 -10.73 -4.23
CA PHE A 59 5.33 -9.71 -4.68
C PHE A 59 5.38 -8.45 -3.80
N TRP A 60 5.26 -8.60 -2.48
CA TRP A 60 5.30 -7.45 -1.56
C TRP A 60 6.68 -6.81 -1.52
N TYR A 61 7.74 -7.61 -1.64
CA TYR A 61 9.09 -7.11 -1.81
C TYR A 61 9.20 -6.17 -3.02
N GLN A 62 8.77 -6.61 -4.21
CA GLN A 62 8.82 -5.77 -5.41
C GLN A 62 7.88 -4.57 -5.33
N TYR A 63 6.73 -4.71 -4.67
CA TYR A 63 5.80 -3.61 -4.44
C TYR A 63 6.43 -2.52 -3.55
N ASP A 64 7.11 -2.92 -2.47
CA ASP A 64 7.82 -2.02 -1.55
C ASP A 64 9.05 -1.39 -2.22
N GLU A 65 9.79 -2.12 -3.07
CA GLU A 65 10.88 -1.55 -3.86
C GLU A 65 10.38 -0.42 -4.76
N MET A 66 9.33 -0.70 -5.54
CA MET A 66 8.75 0.27 -6.47
C MET A 66 8.15 1.49 -5.77
N SER A 67 7.56 1.32 -4.58
CA SER A 67 6.81 2.38 -3.89
C SER A 67 7.59 3.13 -2.81
N TYR A 68 8.57 2.49 -2.16
CA TYR A 68 9.20 2.99 -0.95
C TYR A 68 10.73 3.01 -1.02
N TYR A 69 11.38 1.87 -1.28
CA TYR A 69 12.85 1.77 -1.16
C TYR A 69 13.61 2.30 -2.37
N THR A 70 13.17 1.94 -3.58
CA THR A 70 13.82 2.30 -4.83
C THR A 70 12.85 2.91 -5.87
N PRO A 71 11.93 3.84 -5.49
CA PRO A 71 11.00 4.42 -6.44
C PRO A 71 11.72 5.21 -7.54
N SER A 72 11.22 5.07 -8.76
CA SER A 72 11.67 5.86 -9.91
C SER A 72 11.39 7.35 -9.69
N GLN A 73 12.10 8.24 -10.40
CA GLN A 73 11.84 9.67 -10.27
C GLN A 73 10.40 10.03 -10.70
N GLU A 74 9.89 9.39 -11.75
CA GLU A 74 8.50 9.54 -12.21
C GLU A 74 7.49 9.21 -11.11
N MET A 75 7.73 8.13 -10.37
CA MET A 75 6.89 7.72 -9.24
C MET A 75 6.96 8.73 -8.08
N LYS A 76 8.17 9.22 -7.74
CA LYS A 76 8.35 10.24 -6.69
C LYS A 76 7.61 11.53 -7.04
N ASP A 77 7.74 11.99 -8.27
CA ASP A 77 7.10 13.21 -8.77
C ASP A 77 5.58 13.07 -8.77
N ALA A 78 5.06 11.90 -9.21
CA ALA A 78 3.64 11.60 -9.18
C ALA A 78 3.08 11.61 -7.75
N VAL A 79 3.71 10.91 -6.81
CA VAL A 79 3.26 10.89 -5.40
C VAL A 79 3.34 12.30 -4.79
N ALA A 80 4.38 13.08 -5.09
CA ALA A 80 4.50 14.45 -4.63
C ALA A 80 3.37 15.34 -5.19
N ALA A 81 3.04 15.22 -6.47
CA ALA A 81 1.94 15.96 -7.10
C ALA A 81 0.58 15.62 -6.48
N ILE A 82 0.33 14.34 -6.18
CA ILE A 82 -0.92 13.88 -5.54
C ILE A 82 -1.01 14.39 -4.09
N THR A 83 0.08 14.32 -3.34
CA THR A 83 0.06 14.60 -1.90
C THR A 83 0.20 16.07 -1.54
N THR A 84 0.75 16.90 -2.44
CA THR A 84 0.91 18.35 -2.22
C THR A 84 -0.43 19.03 -1.88
N PRO A 85 -1.53 18.83 -2.65
CA PRO A 85 -2.84 19.36 -2.29
C PRO A 85 -3.39 18.87 -0.94
N PHE A 86 -2.96 17.70 -0.47
CA PHE A 86 -3.37 17.16 0.83
C PHE A 86 -2.61 17.80 2.01
N GLY A 87 -1.61 18.64 1.75
CA GLY A 87 -0.68 19.13 2.78
C GLY A 87 0.46 18.16 3.08
N GLY A 88 0.76 17.24 2.16
CA GLY A 88 1.79 16.21 2.26
C GLY A 88 1.24 14.82 2.61
N PHE A 89 2.09 13.80 2.43
CA PHE A 89 1.68 12.39 2.55
C PHE A 89 1.04 12.05 3.91
N THR A 90 1.58 12.58 5.01
CA THR A 90 1.07 12.34 6.37
C THR A 90 -0.31 12.97 6.63
N LYS A 91 -0.72 13.93 5.79
CA LYS A 91 -2.00 14.66 5.88
C LYS A 91 -3.07 14.14 4.92
N THR A 92 -2.76 13.12 4.12
CA THR A 92 -3.69 12.51 3.16
C THR A 92 -5.03 12.10 3.78
N TYR A 93 -5.00 11.42 4.93
CA TYR A 93 -6.23 10.98 5.60
C TYR A 93 -7.02 12.15 6.21
N ASP A 94 -6.34 13.14 6.79
CA ASP A 94 -6.98 14.35 7.32
C ASP A 94 -7.71 15.11 6.19
N ALA A 95 -7.04 15.26 5.03
CA ALA A 95 -7.61 15.89 3.84
C ALA A 95 -8.82 15.11 3.31
N TRP A 96 -8.72 13.78 3.21
CA TRP A 96 -9.84 12.91 2.86
C TRP A 96 -11.04 13.13 3.80
N LEU A 97 -10.85 13.01 5.11
CA LEU A 97 -11.93 13.19 6.09
C LEU A 97 -12.55 14.59 6.01
N ALA A 98 -11.76 15.63 5.77
CA ALA A 98 -12.28 16.98 5.56
C ALA A 98 -13.21 17.04 4.34
N THR A 99 -12.85 16.40 3.22
CA THR A 99 -13.72 16.32 2.04
C THR A 99 -14.98 15.50 2.31
N ARG A 100 -14.88 14.38 3.03
CA ARG A 100 -16.02 13.53 3.44
C ARG A 100 -17.02 14.30 4.30
N LYS A 101 -16.55 15.11 5.24
CA LYS A 101 -17.37 15.92 6.15
C LYS A 101 -17.90 17.22 5.54
N SER A 102 -17.44 17.61 4.35
CA SER A 102 -17.83 18.88 3.72
C SER A 102 -19.30 18.95 3.26
N GLY A 103 -20.03 17.84 3.25
CA GLY A 103 -21.37 17.73 2.66
C GLY A 103 -21.39 17.81 1.13
N ARG A 104 -20.22 17.96 0.46
CA ARG A 104 -20.09 18.02 -0.99
C ARG A 104 -19.36 16.82 -1.59
N TYR A 105 -19.05 15.80 -0.80
CA TYR A 105 -18.44 14.58 -1.31
C TYR A 105 -19.38 13.88 -2.31
N PRO A 106 -18.89 13.32 -3.45
CA PRO A 106 -17.48 13.17 -3.85
C PRO A 106 -16.89 14.40 -4.56
N ARG A 107 -17.69 15.43 -4.86
CA ARG A 107 -17.25 16.62 -5.61
C ARG A 107 -16.07 17.33 -4.95
N SER A 108 -16.11 17.53 -3.63
CA SER A 108 -15.02 18.19 -2.88
C SER A 108 -13.69 17.43 -2.98
N PHE A 109 -13.72 16.10 -2.99
CA PHE A 109 -12.51 15.29 -3.16
C PHE A 109 -12.05 15.28 -4.63
N LEU A 110 -12.98 15.16 -5.57
CA LEU A 110 -12.70 15.27 -7.00
C LEU A 110 -12.03 16.60 -7.36
N GLU A 111 -12.55 17.73 -6.89
CA GLU A 111 -11.96 19.06 -7.09
C GLU A 111 -10.49 19.12 -6.60
N LEU A 112 -10.16 18.38 -5.55
CA LEU A 112 -8.82 18.32 -4.96
C LEU A 112 -7.84 17.48 -5.79
N ILE A 113 -8.29 16.36 -6.37
CA ILE A 113 -7.42 15.39 -7.06
C ILE A 113 -7.41 15.52 -8.58
N GLN A 114 -8.49 16.04 -9.18
CA GLN A 114 -8.66 16.17 -10.63
C GLN A 114 -7.51 16.89 -11.35
N PRO A 115 -6.91 17.96 -10.79
CA PRO A 115 -5.77 18.62 -11.42
C PRO A 115 -4.53 17.72 -11.56
N ASN A 116 -4.42 16.67 -10.76
CA ASN A 116 -3.28 15.75 -10.74
C ASN A 116 -3.63 14.36 -11.32
N LYS A 117 -4.65 14.27 -12.19
CA LYS A 117 -5.09 12.98 -12.77
C LYS A 117 -3.93 12.21 -13.41
N ASP A 118 -3.07 12.87 -14.17
CA ASP A 118 -1.93 12.23 -14.85
C ASP A 118 -0.96 11.58 -13.84
N ALA A 119 -0.77 12.20 -12.67
CA ALA A 119 0.03 11.63 -11.59
C ALA A 119 -0.64 10.37 -10.99
N PHE A 120 -1.97 10.36 -10.86
CA PHE A 120 -2.70 9.14 -10.49
C PHE A 120 -2.56 8.05 -11.56
N GLU A 121 -2.54 8.38 -12.85
CA GLU A 121 -2.33 7.40 -13.92
C GLU A 121 -0.94 6.77 -13.85
N VAL A 122 0.11 7.58 -13.59
CA VAL A 122 1.48 7.08 -13.34
C VAL A 122 1.50 6.12 -12.15
N LEU A 123 0.93 6.52 -11.02
CA LEU A 123 0.89 5.70 -9.81
C LEU A 123 0.14 4.38 -10.08
N SER A 124 -1.03 4.45 -10.72
CA SER A 124 -1.85 3.30 -11.05
C SER A 124 -1.11 2.32 -11.96
N ARG A 125 -0.50 2.81 -13.04
CA ARG A 125 0.24 1.98 -14.00
C ARG A 125 1.41 1.24 -13.34
N ASN A 126 2.19 1.93 -12.50
CA ASN A 126 3.34 1.33 -11.83
C ASN A 126 2.90 0.24 -10.82
N GLN A 127 1.83 0.48 -10.06
CA GLN A 127 1.29 -0.53 -9.15
C GLN A 127 0.70 -1.74 -9.92
N ILE A 128 -0.09 -1.50 -10.97
CA ILE A 128 -0.65 -2.57 -11.83
C ILE A 128 0.45 -3.41 -12.45
N ALA A 129 1.56 -2.82 -12.91
CA ALA A 129 2.67 -3.57 -13.47
C ALA A 129 3.23 -4.62 -12.50
N VAL A 130 3.36 -4.29 -11.21
CA VAL A 130 3.77 -5.25 -10.17
C VAL A 130 2.69 -6.32 -9.96
N TYR A 131 1.42 -5.92 -9.86
CA TYR A 131 0.33 -6.90 -9.74
C TYR A 131 0.30 -7.89 -10.91
N ASP A 132 0.44 -7.41 -12.15
CA ASP A 132 0.41 -8.22 -13.36
C ASP A 132 1.60 -9.15 -13.47
N GLN A 133 2.80 -8.69 -13.06
CA GLN A 133 4.01 -9.48 -13.04
C GLN A 133 3.87 -10.76 -12.19
N PHE A 134 3.21 -10.64 -11.02
CA PHE A 134 3.10 -11.75 -10.07
C PHE A 134 1.78 -12.52 -10.22
N TYR A 135 0.66 -11.82 -10.39
CA TYR A 135 -0.68 -12.38 -10.25
C TYR A 135 -1.61 -12.12 -11.42
N GLY A 136 -1.17 -11.51 -12.54
CA GLY A 136 -2.07 -10.98 -13.58
C GLY A 136 -3.30 -11.85 -13.92
N ARG A 137 -3.09 -13.11 -14.31
CA ARG A 137 -4.19 -14.08 -14.61
C ARG A 137 -4.62 -14.96 -13.44
N ASP A 138 -4.09 -14.70 -12.25
CA ASP A 138 -4.37 -15.40 -11.00
C ASP A 138 -4.96 -14.44 -9.93
N PRO A 139 -6.23 -14.04 -10.10
CA PRO A 139 -6.90 -13.20 -9.10
C PRO A 139 -7.03 -13.88 -7.73
N ARG A 140 -6.94 -15.22 -7.66
CA ARG A 140 -7.00 -15.94 -6.38
C ARG A 140 -5.67 -15.83 -5.64
N GLY A 141 -4.55 -15.92 -6.36
CA GLY A 141 -3.21 -15.66 -5.82
C GLY A 141 -3.09 -14.24 -5.25
N LEU A 142 -3.66 -13.24 -5.94
CA LEU A 142 -3.67 -11.87 -5.42
C LEU A 142 -4.45 -11.74 -4.10
N VAL A 143 -5.65 -12.34 -4.03
CA VAL A 143 -6.44 -12.37 -2.79
C VAL A 143 -5.64 -13.02 -1.65
N PHE A 144 -4.98 -14.15 -1.93
CA PHE A 144 -4.14 -14.83 -0.97
C PHE A 144 -2.96 -13.97 -0.49
N ALA A 145 -2.27 -13.27 -1.40
CA ALA A 145 -1.17 -12.39 -1.05
C ALA A 145 -1.58 -11.26 -0.08
N PHE A 146 -2.78 -10.68 -0.26
CA PHE A 146 -3.33 -9.71 0.68
C PHE A 146 -3.74 -10.33 2.03
N GLN A 147 -4.21 -11.59 2.04
CA GLN A 147 -4.51 -12.30 3.27
C GLN A 147 -3.25 -12.54 4.11
N GLU A 148 -2.16 -12.99 3.49
CA GLU A 148 -0.90 -13.25 4.19
C GLU A 148 -0.24 -11.95 4.70
N PHE A 149 -0.31 -10.87 3.91
CA PHE A 149 0.12 -9.53 4.31
C PHE A 149 -0.70 -8.99 5.49
N GLY A 150 -2.03 -9.09 5.41
CA GLY A 150 -2.90 -8.68 6.51
C GLY A 150 -2.61 -9.47 7.78
N GLN A 151 -2.32 -10.77 7.69
CA GLN A 151 -1.96 -11.56 8.86
C GLN A 151 -0.54 -11.27 9.39
N GLY A 152 0.33 -10.59 8.61
CA GLY A 152 1.72 -10.33 8.98
C GLY A 152 2.58 -11.60 9.03
N THR A 153 2.34 -12.54 8.12
CA THR A 153 2.98 -13.88 8.09
C THR A 153 4.12 -13.98 7.08
N LEU A 154 4.42 -12.88 6.38
CA LEU A 154 5.41 -12.81 5.31
C LEU A 154 6.69 -12.16 5.85
N PHE A 155 7.66 -12.99 6.24
CA PHE A 155 8.94 -12.54 6.76
C PHE A 155 10.02 -12.59 5.67
N ASP A 156 10.66 -11.45 5.41
CA ASP A 156 11.72 -11.27 4.45
C ASP A 156 13.01 -10.71 5.10
N PRO A 157 14.08 -11.51 5.20
CA PRO A 157 15.32 -11.09 5.83
C PRO A 157 16.12 -10.05 5.03
N ARG A 158 15.73 -9.74 3.79
CA ARG A 158 16.35 -8.68 2.97
C ARG A 158 15.96 -7.29 3.46
N ARG A 159 14.88 -7.17 4.21
CA ARG A 159 14.35 -5.91 4.71
C ARG A 159 15.12 -5.43 5.96
N PRO A 160 15.19 -4.10 6.19
CA PRO A 160 15.87 -3.56 7.36
C PRO A 160 15.14 -3.96 8.65
N VAL A 161 15.85 -3.85 9.78
CA VAL A 161 15.27 -4.03 11.12
C VAL A 161 14.08 -3.08 11.30
N GLY A 162 12.99 -3.61 11.83
CA GLY A 162 11.70 -2.95 12.00
C GLY A 162 10.76 -3.12 10.81
N GLN A 163 11.19 -3.77 9.72
CA GLN A 163 10.42 -3.90 8.48
C GLN A 163 10.54 -5.29 7.84
N LYS A 164 10.98 -6.31 8.59
CA LYS A 164 11.17 -7.66 8.04
C LYS A 164 9.87 -8.41 7.79
N VAL A 165 8.77 -7.98 8.40
CA VAL A 165 7.44 -8.53 8.11
C VAL A 165 6.75 -7.60 7.13
N HIS A 166 6.32 -8.12 5.97
CA HIS A 166 5.48 -7.37 5.04
C HIS A 166 4.09 -7.18 5.64
N MET A 167 3.88 -6.00 6.20
CA MET A 167 2.62 -5.54 6.77
C MET A 167 2.59 -4.01 6.74
N MET A 168 1.42 -3.42 6.92
CA MET A 168 1.37 -1.97 7.12
C MET A 168 2.01 -1.60 8.46
N ASN A 169 2.75 -0.46 8.49
CA ASN A 169 3.42 0.01 9.71
C ASN A 169 2.48 -0.05 10.91
N TYR A 170 2.86 -0.89 11.87
CA TYR A 170 2.09 -1.24 13.04
C TYR A 170 3.09 -1.52 14.15
N THR A 171 2.96 -0.80 15.26
CA THR A 171 3.79 -0.98 16.44
C THR A 171 2.84 -1.11 17.61
N PRO A 172 2.55 -2.34 18.08
CA PRO A 172 1.72 -2.53 19.27
C PRO A 172 2.19 -1.62 20.42
N PRO A 173 1.28 -0.94 21.14
CA PRO A 173 -0.18 -1.05 21.08
C PRO A 173 -0.87 -0.13 20.06
N GLU A 174 -0.12 0.65 19.27
CA GLU A 174 -0.70 1.62 18.34
C GLU A 174 -1.26 0.93 17.10
N PRO A 175 -2.52 1.19 16.73
CA PRO A 175 -3.10 0.63 15.52
C PRO A 175 -2.52 1.31 14.28
N THR A 176 -2.48 0.57 13.16
CA THR A 176 -1.91 1.10 11.93
C THR A 176 -2.80 2.17 11.31
N HIS A 177 -2.23 3.33 11.02
CA HIS A 177 -2.89 4.40 10.24
C HIS A 177 -2.65 4.27 8.74
N ALA A 178 -1.84 3.31 8.30
CA ALA A 178 -1.36 3.30 6.92
C ALA A 178 -2.45 2.86 5.93
N TYR A 179 -3.37 1.97 6.31
CA TYR A 179 -4.53 1.62 5.47
C TYR A 179 -5.45 2.82 5.22
N HIS A 180 -5.70 3.65 6.23
CA HIS A 180 -6.48 4.89 6.10
C HIS A 180 -5.78 5.95 5.25
N ARG A 181 -4.44 5.93 5.16
CA ARG A 181 -3.70 6.78 4.22
C ARG A 181 -3.69 6.21 2.81
N TRP A 182 -3.76 4.89 2.65
CA TRP A 182 -3.82 4.22 1.35
C TRP A 182 -5.18 4.37 0.67
N HIS A 183 -6.27 4.23 1.44
CA HIS A 183 -7.64 4.28 0.94
C HIS A 183 -7.96 5.53 0.07
N PRO A 184 -7.58 6.77 0.44
CA PRO A 184 -7.83 7.94 -0.40
C PRO A 184 -7.19 7.88 -1.79
N PHE A 185 -6.04 7.22 -1.95
CA PHE A 185 -5.45 7.00 -3.27
C PHE A 185 -6.30 6.02 -4.08
N LEU A 186 -6.73 4.92 -3.47
CA LEU A 186 -7.54 3.89 -4.10
C LEU A 186 -8.92 4.44 -4.52
N ALA A 187 -9.57 5.19 -3.64
CA ALA A 187 -10.80 5.91 -3.96
C ALA A 187 -10.57 6.98 -5.04
N GLY A 188 -9.43 7.65 -5.02
CA GLY A 188 -9.01 8.62 -6.03
C GLY A 188 -8.94 8.04 -7.44
N PHE A 189 -8.33 6.87 -7.63
CA PHE A 189 -8.32 6.20 -8.94
C PHE A 189 -9.74 5.96 -9.47
N VAL A 190 -10.62 5.43 -8.61
CA VAL A 190 -12.00 5.10 -8.96
C VAL A 190 -12.77 6.36 -9.37
N LEU A 191 -12.65 7.44 -8.59
CA LEU A 191 -13.33 8.70 -8.85
C LEU A 191 -12.83 9.39 -10.13
N LEU A 192 -11.54 9.27 -10.44
CA LEU A 192 -10.92 9.81 -11.66
C LEU A 192 -11.20 8.96 -12.92
N GLY A 193 -11.86 7.80 -12.76
CA GLY A 193 -12.15 6.87 -13.84
C GLY A 193 -10.93 6.07 -14.31
N ILE A 194 -9.89 5.96 -13.48
CA ILE A 194 -8.69 5.18 -13.76
C ILE A 194 -8.96 3.76 -13.27
N GLU A 195 -9.05 2.80 -14.20
CA GLU A 195 -9.27 1.36 -13.91
C GLU A 195 -10.26 1.08 -12.74
N PRO A 196 -11.48 1.66 -12.76
CA PRO A 196 -12.31 1.77 -11.56
C PRO A 196 -12.72 0.42 -10.98
N ARG A 197 -12.93 -0.60 -11.82
CA ARG A 197 -13.24 -1.96 -11.36
C ARG A 197 -12.06 -2.61 -10.64
N TRP A 198 -10.86 -2.42 -11.18
CA TRP A 198 -9.64 -2.95 -10.60
C TRP A 198 -9.35 -2.29 -9.25
N TRP A 199 -9.35 -0.95 -9.20
CA TRP A 199 -9.04 -0.24 -7.96
C TRP A 199 -10.11 -0.37 -6.89
N THR A 200 -11.37 -0.57 -7.27
CA THR A 200 -12.42 -0.99 -6.33
C THR A 200 -12.10 -2.37 -5.75
N HIS A 201 -11.64 -3.32 -6.56
CA HIS A 201 -11.24 -4.64 -6.08
C HIS A 201 -10.04 -4.57 -5.13
N VAL A 202 -8.99 -3.82 -5.48
CA VAL A 202 -7.83 -3.62 -4.60
C VAL A 202 -8.21 -2.93 -3.29
N ASN A 203 -9.11 -1.94 -3.32
CA ASN A 203 -9.59 -1.28 -2.09
C ASN A 203 -10.33 -2.24 -1.15
N ARG A 204 -11.10 -3.20 -1.70
CA ARG A 204 -11.69 -4.29 -0.90
C ARG A 204 -10.62 -5.18 -0.27
N LEU A 205 -9.57 -5.51 -1.02
CA LEU A 205 -8.45 -6.31 -0.50
C LEU A 205 -7.67 -5.57 0.59
N ALA A 206 -7.44 -4.27 0.43
CA ALA A 206 -6.83 -3.42 1.44
C ALA A 206 -7.67 -3.38 2.73
N GLY A 207 -9.00 -3.27 2.62
CA GLY A 207 -9.91 -3.38 3.76
C GLY A 207 -9.87 -4.74 4.44
N ALA A 208 -9.81 -5.84 3.67
CA ALA A 208 -9.66 -7.18 4.21
C ALA A 208 -8.33 -7.33 4.99
N ALA A 209 -7.22 -6.86 4.41
CA ALA A 209 -5.91 -6.89 5.04
C ALA A 209 -5.88 -6.03 6.33
N TRP A 210 -6.51 -4.86 6.31
CA TRP A 210 -6.66 -4.01 7.50
C TRP A 210 -7.36 -4.73 8.66
N GLU A 211 -8.49 -5.39 8.40
CA GLU A 211 -9.20 -6.13 9.43
C GLU A 211 -8.41 -7.35 9.92
N LEU A 212 -7.78 -8.09 9.00
CA LEU A 212 -6.93 -9.23 9.35
C LEU A 212 -5.76 -8.80 10.24
N GLN A 213 -5.09 -7.69 9.92
CA GLN A 213 -3.97 -7.18 10.71
C GLN A 213 -4.43 -6.68 12.07
N SER A 214 -5.62 -6.06 12.12
CA SER A 214 -6.25 -5.64 13.36
C SER A 214 -6.58 -6.81 14.28
N LEU A 215 -6.90 -8.00 13.75
CA LEU A 215 -7.13 -9.20 14.55
C LEU A 215 -5.85 -9.96 14.88
N ALA A 216 -4.94 -10.11 13.91
CA ALA A 216 -3.72 -10.88 14.05
C ALA A 216 -2.71 -10.20 14.98
N GLN A 217 -2.69 -8.86 15.01
CA GLN A 217 -1.75 -8.05 15.79
C GLN A 217 -0.29 -8.56 15.62
N PRO A 218 0.21 -8.68 14.37
CA PRO A 218 1.51 -9.29 14.10
C PRO A 218 2.65 -8.53 14.78
N ILE A 219 3.68 -9.27 15.19
CA ILE A 219 4.88 -8.74 15.83
C ILE A 219 5.90 -8.41 14.75
N THR A 220 6.40 -7.17 14.77
CA THR A 220 7.45 -6.70 13.87
C THR A 220 8.71 -7.56 13.99
N ASP A 221 9.33 -7.86 12.86
CA ASP A 221 10.56 -8.64 12.74
C ASP A 221 10.50 -10.08 13.28
N HIS A 222 9.31 -10.58 13.64
CA HIS A 222 9.12 -11.97 14.04
C HIS A 222 8.85 -12.85 12.82
N ASP A 223 9.58 -13.96 12.69
CA ASP A 223 9.49 -14.86 11.55
C ASP A 223 8.43 -15.97 11.70
N ASP A 224 7.83 -16.11 12.88
CA ASP A 224 6.84 -17.15 13.19
C ASP A 224 5.43 -16.62 13.54
N ASN A 225 5.09 -15.38 13.15
CA ASN A 225 3.77 -14.79 13.39
C ASN A 225 2.65 -15.79 13.02
N PRO A 226 1.71 -16.11 13.93
CA PRO A 226 0.77 -17.18 13.72
C PRO A 226 -0.33 -16.79 12.72
N HIS A 227 -0.70 -17.73 11.85
CA HIS A 227 -1.89 -17.58 11.01
C HIS A 227 -3.17 -17.51 11.86
N LEU A 228 -4.11 -16.68 11.41
CA LEU A 228 -5.47 -16.71 11.94
C LEU A 228 -6.18 -18.01 11.51
N PRO A 229 -7.24 -18.44 12.23
CA PRO A 229 -8.04 -19.58 11.79
C PRO A 229 -8.57 -19.38 10.36
N LYS A 230 -8.43 -20.39 9.50
CA LYS A 230 -8.83 -20.32 8.07
C LYS A 230 -10.27 -19.85 7.86
N HIS A 231 -11.18 -20.22 8.76
CA HIS A 231 -12.58 -19.79 8.68
C HIS A 231 -12.73 -18.28 8.92
N THR A 232 -11.97 -17.70 9.85
CA THR A 232 -11.90 -16.26 10.11
C THR A 232 -11.40 -15.51 8.88
N VAL A 233 -10.28 -15.96 8.30
CA VAL A 233 -9.70 -15.33 7.10
C VAL A 233 -10.69 -15.33 5.93
N ARG A 234 -11.35 -16.47 5.68
CA ARG A 234 -12.38 -16.59 4.64
C ARG A 234 -13.58 -15.70 4.89
N HIS A 235 -14.07 -15.66 6.13
CA HIS A 235 -15.22 -14.86 6.51
C HIS A 235 -14.96 -13.36 6.27
N ILE A 236 -13.85 -12.84 6.79
CA ILE A 236 -13.44 -11.44 6.61
C ILE A 236 -13.24 -11.11 5.14
N THR A 237 -12.53 -11.96 4.40
CA THR A 237 -12.29 -11.73 2.97
C THR A 237 -13.61 -11.65 2.20
N HIS A 238 -14.55 -12.58 2.45
CA HIS A 238 -15.86 -12.54 1.80
C HIS A 238 -16.68 -11.30 2.18
N LYS A 239 -16.61 -10.86 3.45
CA LYS A 239 -17.26 -9.64 3.93
C LYS A 239 -16.78 -8.41 3.14
N TRP A 240 -15.46 -8.22 3.02
CA TRP A 240 -14.89 -7.07 2.33
C TRP A 240 -15.08 -7.11 0.82
N LEU A 241 -14.95 -8.28 0.19
CA LEU A 241 -15.06 -8.39 -1.27
C LEU A 241 -16.45 -8.03 -1.84
N ARG A 242 -17.47 -7.94 -0.97
CA ARG A 242 -18.84 -7.58 -1.36
C ARG A 242 -19.13 -6.09 -1.29
N ARG A 243 -18.31 -5.31 -0.58
CA ARG A 243 -18.60 -3.89 -0.32
C ARG A 243 -18.54 -3.07 -1.58
N ASP A 244 -19.53 -2.25 -1.87
CA ASP A 244 -19.43 -1.24 -2.93
C ASP A 244 -18.54 -0.06 -2.51
N ARG A 245 -18.40 0.96 -3.38
CA ARG A 245 -17.56 2.12 -3.09
C ARG A 245 -18.03 2.87 -1.84
N ASP A 246 -19.32 3.12 -1.72
CA ASP A 246 -19.85 3.95 -0.63
C ASP A 246 -19.72 3.21 0.71
N GLU A 247 -19.90 1.88 0.70
CA GLU A 247 -19.64 1.01 1.84
C GLU A 247 -18.14 0.97 2.22
N LEU A 248 -17.23 0.98 1.25
CA LEU A 248 -15.79 1.08 1.50
C LEU A 248 -15.42 2.43 2.12
N ASP A 249 -15.86 3.54 1.53
CA ASP A 249 -15.59 4.88 2.04
C ASP A 249 -16.13 5.05 3.47
N ALA A 250 -17.36 4.58 3.73
CA ALA A 250 -17.94 4.61 5.06
C ALA A 250 -17.17 3.75 6.08
N ALA A 251 -16.64 2.60 5.66
CA ALA A 251 -15.83 1.76 6.54
C ALA A 251 -14.49 2.44 6.90
N PHE A 252 -13.86 3.12 5.94
CA PHE A 252 -12.60 3.85 6.15
C PHE A 252 -12.78 5.24 6.78
N ASP A 253 -14.00 5.77 6.91
CA ASP A 253 -14.30 6.92 7.75
C ASP A 253 -14.15 6.60 9.25
N ILE A 254 -14.13 5.30 9.61
CA ILE A 254 -13.97 4.80 10.96
C ILE A 254 -12.51 4.39 11.18
N SER A 255 -11.89 4.98 12.20
CA SER A 255 -10.50 4.74 12.57
C SER A 255 -10.42 4.52 14.09
N PRO A 256 -9.53 3.64 14.57
CA PRO A 256 -8.48 2.97 13.81
C PRO A 256 -8.78 1.50 13.45
N PHE A 257 -9.94 0.99 13.86
CA PHE A 257 -10.40 -0.38 13.59
C PHE A 257 -11.74 -0.38 12.85
N PRO A 258 -12.04 -1.45 12.08
CA PRO A 258 -13.38 -1.66 11.55
C PRO A 258 -14.43 -1.68 12.68
N ALA A 259 -15.58 -1.05 12.47
CA ALA A 259 -16.64 -1.00 13.50
C ALA A 259 -17.21 -2.39 13.86
N ASP A 260 -17.12 -3.32 12.92
CA ASP A 260 -17.57 -4.70 12.98
C ASP A 260 -16.38 -5.68 13.06
N LEU A 261 -15.27 -5.27 13.69
CA LEU A 261 -14.05 -6.08 13.82
C LEU A 261 -14.37 -7.51 14.30
N GLY A 262 -14.03 -8.50 13.46
CA GLY A 262 -14.20 -9.92 13.77
C GLY A 262 -15.66 -10.41 13.80
N LYS A 263 -16.61 -9.57 13.39
CA LYS A 263 -18.05 -9.90 13.29
C LYS A 263 -18.46 -10.19 11.85
#